data_AF-A0A381I7I5-F1
#
_entry.id   AF-A0A381I7I5-F1
#
_cell.length_a   1.000
_cell.length_b   1.000
_cell.length_c   1.000
_cell.angle_alpha   90.00
_cell.angle_beta   90.00
_cell.angle_gamma   90.00
#
_symmetry.space_group_name_H-M   'P 1'
#
loop_
_entity.id
_entity.type
_entity.pdbx_description
1 polymer ?
#
loop_
_entity_poly.entity_id
_entity_poly.type
_entity_poly.pdbx_seq_one_letter_code
_entity_poly.pdbx_strand_id
1 'polypeptide(L)'
;MDKREREVATFSRELKNMTLDFNIPVIQLSQLNDEMKDSRPYGDRPMRDSKAIYHDSNNVVYIHQLKGSDYEEAVRDIGESEEAVRASEYRGIKMVDLIVAKCRDGQTRHKHFCYFGDKLHFQELNY
;
A
#
# COMPACT_ATOMS: atom_id res chain seq x y z
N MET A 1 11.21 20.35 14.85
CA MET A 1 10.73 19.17 14.10
C MET A 1 9.83 18.30 14.99
N ASP A 2 8.89 18.88 15.75
CA ASP A 2 8.61 18.28 17.08
C ASP A 2 7.15 18.33 17.57
N LYS A 3 6.21 18.95 16.83
CA LYS A 3 4.79 18.98 17.24
C LYS A 3 3.96 17.93 16.49
N ARG A 4 4.10 17.88 15.16
CA ARG A 4 3.29 16.99 14.32
C ARG A 4 3.58 15.51 14.56
N GLU A 5 4.85 15.13 14.60
CA GLU A 5 5.25 13.75 14.89
C GLU A 5 4.73 13.28 16.27
N ARG A 6 4.79 14.15 17.28
CA ARG A 6 4.27 13.85 18.63
C ARG A 6 2.75 13.69 18.63
N GLU A 7 2.02 14.58 17.98
CA GLU A 7 0.55 14.46 17.83
C GLU A 7 0.18 13.14 17.14
N VAL A 8 0.87 12.80 16.06
CA VAL A 8 0.62 11.54 15.32
C VAL A 8 0.98 10.32 16.18
N ALA A 9 2.06 10.39 16.96
CA ALA A 9 2.43 9.31 17.87
C ALA A 9 1.41 9.10 19.00
N THR A 10 0.88 10.18 19.58
CA THR A 10 -0.20 10.08 20.57
C THR A 10 -1.44 9.45 19.96
N PHE A 11 -1.89 9.96 18.81
CA PHE A 11 -3.06 9.45 18.10
C PHE A 11 -2.92 7.98 17.71
N SER A 12 -1.76 7.57 17.21
CA SER A 12 -1.44 6.19 16.85
C SER A 12 -1.56 5.23 18.04
N ARG A 13 -1.07 5.63 19.22
CA ARG A 13 -1.19 4.85 20.46
C ARG A 13 -2.63 4.75 20.94
N GLU A 14 -3.39 5.83 20.85
CA GLU A 14 -4.82 5.84 21.20
C GLU A 14 -5.61 4.87 20.32
N LEU A 15 -5.35 4.85 19.00
CA LEU A 15 -5.95 3.85 18.10
C LEU A 15 -5.56 2.43 18.51
N LYS A 16 -4.30 2.20 18.89
CA LYS A 16 -3.86 0.88 19.32
C LYS A 16 -4.59 0.42 20.58
N ASN A 17 -4.74 1.30 21.57
CA ASN A 17 -5.49 1.01 22.79
C ASN A 17 -6.95 0.71 22.47
N MET A 18 -7.59 1.49 21.59
CA MET A 18 -8.95 1.21 21.13
C MET A 18 -9.10 -0.19 20.54
N THR A 19 -8.13 -0.67 19.74
CA THR A 19 -8.16 -2.05 19.20
C THR A 19 -8.16 -3.11 20.30
N LEU A 20 -7.44 -2.86 21.41
CA LEU A 20 -7.30 -3.80 22.52
C LEU A 20 -8.51 -3.74 23.45
N ASP A 21 -8.96 -2.54 23.81
CA ASP A 21 -10.05 -2.31 24.75
C ASP A 21 -11.39 -2.84 24.21
N PHE A 22 -11.65 -2.63 22.92
CA PHE A 22 -12.90 -3.07 22.29
C PHE A 22 -12.78 -4.40 21.55
N ASN A 23 -11.58 -4.97 21.43
CA ASN A 23 -11.31 -6.20 20.69
C ASN A 23 -11.88 -6.17 19.25
N ILE A 24 -11.69 -5.04 18.57
CA ILE A 24 -12.12 -4.83 17.18
C ILE A 24 -10.93 -4.50 16.28
N PRO A 25 -10.93 -4.95 15.00
CA PRO A 25 -9.95 -4.51 14.03
C PRO A 25 -10.22 -3.06 13.63
N VAL A 26 -9.19 -2.22 13.66
CA VAL A 26 -9.25 -0.83 13.18
C VAL A 26 -8.40 -0.72 11.92
N ILE A 27 -9.01 -0.18 10.86
CA ILE A 27 -8.32 0.14 9.61
C ILE A 27 -8.19 1.66 9.54
N GLN A 28 -6.96 2.15 9.44
CA GLN A 28 -6.66 3.56 9.33
C GLN A 28 -5.95 3.83 7.99
N LEU A 29 -6.47 4.79 7.23
CA LEU A 29 -5.88 5.20 5.95
C LEU A 29 -4.88 6.33 6.18
N SER A 30 -3.65 6.13 5.74
CA SER A 30 -2.57 7.12 5.80
C SER A 30 -2.16 7.54 4.39
N GLN A 31 -2.04 8.84 4.17
CA GLN A 31 -1.41 9.36 2.97
C GLN A 31 0.12 9.22 3.07
N LEU A 32 0.76 8.82 1.98
CA LEU A 32 2.23 8.78 1.88
C LEU A 32 2.79 10.18 1.60
N ASN A 33 4.07 10.37 1.90
CA ASN A 33 4.78 11.57 1.47
C ASN A 33 5.01 11.59 -0.06
N ASP A 34 4.84 12.77 -0.67
CA ASP A 34 4.97 12.96 -2.12
C ASP A 34 6.40 12.75 -2.66
N GLU A 35 7.44 12.88 -1.81
CA GLU A 35 8.84 12.68 -2.20
C GLU A 35 9.15 11.27 -2.72
N MET A 36 8.29 10.29 -2.42
CA MET A 36 8.43 8.90 -2.86
C MET A 36 7.32 8.44 -3.83
N LYS A 37 6.61 9.39 -4.47
CA LYS A 37 5.44 9.09 -5.31
C LYS A 37 5.73 8.21 -6.53
N ASP A 38 6.96 8.23 -7.04
CA ASP A 38 7.37 7.44 -8.21
C ASP A 38 8.16 6.18 -7.85
N SER A 39 8.34 5.88 -6.56
CA SER A 39 9.04 4.69 -6.10
C SER A 39 8.07 3.73 -5.42
N ARG A 40 8.36 2.43 -5.53
CA ARG A 40 7.68 1.41 -4.73
C ARG A 40 7.86 1.71 -3.24
N PRO A 41 6.78 1.88 -2.46
CA PRO A 41 6.90 2.18 -1.05
C PRO A 41 7.42 0.96 -0.28
N TYR A 42 8.37 1.21 0.63
CA TYR A 42 8.99 0.17 1.43
C TYR A 42 9.25 0.66 2.86
N GLY A 43 8.97 -0.20 3.84
CA GLY A 43 9.19 0.09 5.25
C GLY A 43 8.41 1.31 5.75
N ASP A 44 9.00 2.04 6.70
CA ASP A 44 8.43 3.23 7.35
C ASP A 44 8.80 4.55 6.65
N ARG A 45 9.78 4.54 5.74
CA ARG A 45 10.31 5.73 5.07
C ARG A 45 9.22 6.59 4.40
N PRO A 46 8.23 6.03 3.67
CA PRO A 46 7.16 6.82 3.05
C PRO A 46 6.25 7.57 4.04
N MET A 47 6.25 7.20 5.32
CA MET A 47 5.37 7.76 6.34
C MET A 47 5.86 9.09 6.92
N ARG A 48 7.16 9.44 6.77
CA ARG A 48 7.80 10.66 7.30
C ARG A 48 7.33 11.05 8.71
N ASP A 49 6.49 12.08 8.83
CA ASP A 49 5.99 12.62 10.11
C ASP A 49 5.00 11.65 10.80
N SER A 50 4.57 10.60 10.09
CA SER A 50 3.60 9.60 10.53
C SER A 50 4.22 8.23 10.83
N LYS A 51 5.54 8.15 11.00
CA LYS A 51 6.24 6.89 11.31
C LYS A 51 5.68 6.13 12.52
N ALA A 52 5.16 6.85 13.52
CA ALA A 52 4.55 6.22 14.69
C ALA A 52 3.39 5.28 14.32
N ILE A 53 2.58 5.65 13.33
CA ILE A 53 1.50 4.82 12.80
C ILE A 53 2.05 3.48 12.29
N TYR A 54 3.13 3.53 11.51
CA TYR A 54 3.79 2.32 11.00
C TYR A 54 4.28 1.42 12.15
N HIS A 55 4.90 2.01 13.17
CA HIS A 55 5.46 1.26 14.29
C HIS A 55 4.39 0.63 15.19
N ASP A 56 3.30 1.32 15.45
CA ASP A 56 2.24 0.82 16.34
C ASP A 56 1.27 -0.14 15.62
N SER A 57 1.15 -0.05 14.30
CA SER A 57 0.27 -0.92 13.51
C SER A 57 0.73 -2.39 13.54
N ASN A 58 -0.22 -3.32 13.69
CA ASN A 58 0.07 -4.75 13.56
C ASN A 58 0.45 -5.12 12.12
N ASN A 59 -0.30 -4.61 11.16
CA ASN A 59 -0.11 -4.84 9.73
C ASN A 59 -0.08 -3.51 9.00
N VAL A 60 0.77 -3.39 7.98
CA VAL A 60 0.83 -2.22 7.10
C VAL A 60 0.76 -2.72 5.66
N VAL A 61 -0.20 -2.18 4.90
CA VAL A 61 -0.40 -2.48 3.49
C VAL A 61 -0.27 -1.20 2.70
N TYR A 62 0.59 -1.22 1.67
CA TYR A 62 0.68 -0.15 0.68
C TYR A 62 -0.03 -0.57 -0.61
N ILE A 63 -0.62 0.42 -1.28
CA ILE A 63 -1.15 0.28 -2.65
C ILE A 63 -0.24 1.11 -3.55
N HIS A 64 0.38 0.46 -4.52
CA HIS A 64 1.34 1.10 -5.43
C HIS A 64 0.90 0.90 -6.87
N GLN A 65 0.67 2.00 -7.61
CA GLN A 65 0.48 1.89 -9.06
C GLN A 65 1.82 1.60 -9.71
N LEU A 66 1.88 0.52 -10.48
CA LEU A 66 3.11 0.08 -11.14
C LEU A 66 3.59 1.12 -12.16
N LYS A 67 4.90 1.35 -12.19
CA LYS A 67 5.58 2.28 -13.10
C LYS A 67 6.98 1.76 -13.43
N GLY A 68 7.51 2.13 -14.60
CA GLY A 68 8.90 1.86 -14.97
C GLY A 68 9.26 0.36 -14.87
N SER A 69 10.35 0.06 -14.18
CA SER A 69 10.85 -1.31 -13.99
C SER A 69 9.84 -2.26 -13.35
N ASP A 70 9.05 -1.77 -12.41
CA ASP A 70 8.09 -2.59 -11.66
C ASP A 70 6.92 -3.02 -12.55
N TYR A 71 6.56 -2.17 -13.53
CA TYR A 71 5.57 -2.49 -14.55
C TYR A 71 6.11 -3.58 -15.49
N GLU A 72 7.35 -3.43 -15.98
CA GLU A 72 7.99 -4.43 -16.86
C GLU A 72 8.17 -5.79 -16.16
N GLU A 73 8.50 -5.80 -14.87
CA GLU A 73 8.53 -7.01 -14.05
C GLU A 73 7.15 -7.66 -13.96
N ALA A 74 6.11 -6.90 -13.58
CA ALA A 74 4.78 -7.46 -13.43
C ALA A 74 4.19 -7.99 -14.74
N VAL A 75 4.43 -7.32 -15.88
CA VAL A 75 3.97 -7.80 -17.19
C VAL A 75 4.61 -9.15 -17.53
N ARG A 76 5.91 -9.32 -17.23
CA ARG A 76 6.59 -10.60 -17.42
C ARG A 76 6.05 -11.68 -16.49
N ASP A 77 5.79 -11.34 -15.24
CA ASP A 77 5.29 -12.27 -14.23
C ASP A 77 3.90 -12.81 -14.59
N ILE A 78 2.99 -11.95 -15.06
CA ILE A 78 1.64 -12.38 -15.46
C ILE A 78 1.61 -13.11 -16.80
N GLY A 79 2.71 -13.11 -17.56
CA GLY A 79 2.83 -13.80 -18.86
C GLY A 79 1.99 -13.18 -19.98
N GLU A 80 1.56 -11.92 -19.84
CA GLU A 80 0.78 -11.20 -20.84
C GLU A 80 1.68 -10.34 -21.76
N SER A 81 1.16 -9.97 -22.93
CA SER A 81 1.89 -9.06 -23.82
C SER A 81 1.79 -7.60 -23.34
N GLU A 82 2.86 -6.82 -23.51
CA GLU A 82 2.86 -5.41 -23.14
C GLU A 82 1.74 -4.62 -23.84
N GLU A 83 1.41 -4.98 -25.08
CA GLU A 83 0.33 -4.35 -25.84
C GLU A 83 -1.04 -4.63 -25.23
N ALA A 84 -1.28 -5.86 -24.76
CA ALA A 84 -2.55 -6.25 -24.13
C ALA A 84 -2.75 -5.49 -22.80
N VAL A 85 -1.68 -5.36 -22.01
CA VAL A 85 -1.72 -4.62 -20.74
C VAL A 85 -1.92 -3.13 -21.00
N ARG A 86 -1.18 -2.52 -21.94
CA ARG A 86 -1.38 -1.11 -22.35
C ARG A 86 -2.79 -0.84 -22.88
N ALA A 87 -3.35 -1.77 -23.67
CA ALA A 87 -4.72 -1.66 -24.15
C ALA A 87 -5.75 -1.62 -23.00
N SER A 88 -5.47 -2.35 -21.92
CA SER A 88 -6.29 -2.33 -20.70
C SER A 88 -6.16 -1.01 -19.95
N GLU A 89 -4.97 -0.40 -19.91
CA GLU A 89 -4.77 0.95 -19.33
C GLU A 89 -5.60 2.02 -20.04
N TYR A 90 -5.70 1.98 -21.38
CA TYR A 90 -6.58 2.89 -22.13
C TYR A 90 -8.06 2.73 -21.79
N ARG A 91 -8.47 1.58 -21.24
CA ARG A 91 -9.82 1.33 -20.73
C ARG A 91 -10.00 1.75 -19.26
N GLY A 92 -8.99 2.38 -18.66
CA GLY A 92 -9.00 2.82 -17.27
C GLY A 92 -8.66 1.73 -16.26
N ILE A 93 -8.12 0.59 -16.71
CA ILE A 93 -7.69 -0.51 -15.86
C ILE A 93 -6.21 -0.33 -15.57
N LYS A 94 -5.85 -0.13 -14.30
CA LYS A 94 -4.45 0.08 -13.88
C LYS A 94 -3.89 -1.16 -13.20
N MET A 95 -2.65 -1.52 -13.50
CA MET A 95 -1.95 -2.50 -12.68
C MET A 95 -1.41 -1.86 -11.40
N VAL A 96 -1.64 -2.52 -10.28
CA VAL A 96 -1.23 -2.07 -8.96
C VAL A 96 -0.68 -3.24 -8.14
N ASP A 97 0.26 -2.95 -7.26
CA ASP A 97 0.66 -3.85 -6.20
C ASP A 97 -0.10 -3.55 -4.92
N LEU A 98 -0.60 -4.62 -4.28
CA LEU A 98 -0.84 -4.61 -2.85
C LEU A 98 0.39 -5.19 -2.15
N ILE A 99 1.06 -4.35 -1.36
CA ILE A 99 2.33 -4.66 -0.69
C ILE A 99 2.07 -4.77 0.81
N VAL A 100 2.18 -5.96 1.38
CA VAL A 100 2.20 -6.18 2.84
C VAL A 100 3.60 -5.81 3.34
N ALA A 101 3.78 -4.54 3.71
CA ALA A 101 5.06 -3.99 4.14
C ALA A 101 5.41 -4.36 5.59
N LYS A 102 4.41 -4.64 6.42
CA LYS A 102 4.58 -5.13 7.80
C LYS A 102 3.48 -6.14 8.10
N CYS A 103 3.84 -7.26 8.70
CA CYS A 103 2.90 -8.23 9.25
C CYS A 103 3.46 -8.75 10.57
N ARG A 104 2.77 -8.49 11.69
CA ARG A 104 3.26 -8.87 13.02
C ARG A 104 3.37 -10.38 13.20
N ASP A 105 2.40 -11.11 12.66
CA ASP A 105 2.21 -12.54 12.91
C ASP A 105 2.41 -13.38 11.63
N GLY A 106 3.15 -12.86 10.65
CA GLY A 106 3.29 -13.48 9.35
C GLY A 106 4.41 -12.91 8.50
N GLN A 107 4.29 -13.12 7.19
CA GLN A 107 5.31 -12.71 6.21
C GLN A 107 4.88 -11.45 5.47
N THR A 108 5.86 -10.62 5.11
CA THR A 108 5.70 -9.56 4.13
C THR A 108 5.75 -10.14 2.73
N ARG A 109 4.90 -9.63 1.83
CA ARG A 109 4.84 -10.04 0.41
C ARG A 109 4.10 -8.98 -0.38
N HIS A 110 4.16 -9.05 -1.70
CA HIS A 110 3.27 -8.28 -2.57
C HIS A 110 2.58 -9.19 -3.57
N LYS A 111 1.50 -8.69 -4.17
CA LYS A 111 0.76 -9.35 -5.25
C LYS A 111 0.25 -8.31 -6.23
N HIS A 112 0.17 -8.68 -7.50
CA HIS A 112 -0.37 -7.85 -8.57
C HIS A 112 -1.90 -7.91 -8.61
N PHE A 113 -2.52 -6.75 -8.81
CA PHE A 113 -3.95 -6.55 -8.97
C PHE A 113 -4.23 -5.66 -10.18
N CYS A 114 -5.41 -5.84 -10.76
CA CYS A 114 -6.03 -4.87 -11.67
C CYS A 114 -6.98 -3.97 -10.89
N TYR A 115 -6.78 -2.66 -10.98
CA TYR A 115 -7.67 -1.65 -10.43
C TYR A 115 -8.54 -1.06 -11.54
N PHE A 116 -9.85 -1.28 -11.44
CA PHE A 116 -10.88 -0.73 -12.32
C PHE A 116 -11.38 0.59 -11.73
N GLY A 117 -10.87 1.70 -12.25
CA GLY A 117 -11.12 3.03 -11.68
C GLY A 117 -12.58 3.48 -11.73
N ASP A 118 -13.32 3.05 -12.75
CA ASP A 118 -14.76 3.34 -12.94
C ASP A 118 -15.64 2.67 -11.88
N LYS A 119 -15.21 1.52 -11.35
CA LYS A 119 -15.94 0.69 -10.40
C LYS A 119 -15.36 0.72 -8.99
N LEU A 120 -14.23 1.42 -8.78
CA LEU A 120 -13.44 1.35 -7.55
C LEU A 120 -13.17 -0.11 -7.13
N HIS A 121 -12.85 -0.97 -8.09
CA HIS A 121 -12.75 -2.41 -7.88
C HIS A 121 -11.33 -2.91 -8.08
N PHE A 122 -10.85 -3.74 -7.15
CA PHE A 122 -9.56 -4.43 -7.24
C PHE A 122 -9.81 -5.91 -7.54
N GLN A 123 -9.17 -6.43 -8.58
CA GLN A 123 -9.21 -7.84 -8.96
C GLN A 123 -7.81 -8.43 -8.90
N GLU A 124 -7.66 -9.53 -8.15
CA GLU A 124 -6.39 -10.26 -8.08
C GLU A 124 -6.08 -10.91 -9.42
N LEU A 125 -4.80 -10.82 -9.84
CA LEU A 125 -4.28 -11.54 -10.99
C LEU A 125 -3.73 -12.88 -10.49
N ASN A 126 -4.31 -13.98 -10.96
CA ASN A 126 -3.83 -15.34 -10.66
C ASN A 126 -3.02 -15.84 -11.85
N TYR A 127 -1.74 -16.11 -11.62
CA TYR A 127 -0.79 -16.65 -12.59
C TYR A 127 0.18 -17.62 -11.89
#